data_AF-A0A4Q6GD37-F1
#
_entry.id   AF-A0A4Q6GD37-F1
#
_cell.length_a   1.000
_cell.length_b   1.000
_cell.length_c   1.000
_cell.angle_alpha   90.00
_cell.angle_beta   90.00
_cell.angle_gamma   90.00
#
_symmetry.space_group_name_H-M   'P 1'
#
loop_
_entity.id
_entity.type
_entity.pdbx_description
1 polymer ?
#
loop_
_entity_poly.entity_id
_entity_poly.type
_entity_poly.pdbx_seq_one_letter_code
_entity_poly.pdbx_strand_id
1 'polypeptide(L)'
;GASAAGLEVRSQQGEWVPFTSDADTIVVNIGDMLQRLTNLVYPSTTHRVTNPPGEQARKPRYSVPFFLHPNPDFLIDVLPSTISAGNPSRYPEPITAQGYLEERLREIKLK
;
A
#
# COMPACT_ATOMS: atom_id res chain seq x y z
N GLY A 1 1.23 17.51 -2.71
CA GLY A 1 1.74 16.12 -2.72
C GLY A 1 2.17 15.73 -1.31
N ALA A 2 3.02 14.72 -1.18
CA ALA A 2 3.59 14.31 0.12
C ALA A 2 4.61 15.31 0.71
N SER A 3 4.86 16.42 0.02
CA SER A 3 5.63 17.58 0.52
C SER A 3 4.91 18.36 1.62
N ALA A 4 3.59 18.25 1.74
CA ALA A 4 2.82 18.81 2.84
C ALA A 4 2.70 17.79 3.98
N ALA A 5 2.96 18.25 5.21
CA ALA A 5 2.90 17.46 6.43
C ALA A 5 1.56 16.73 6.62
N GLY A 6 1.59 15.66 7.42
CA GLY A 6 0.42 14.88 7.81
C GLY A 6 0.43 13.43 7.30
N LEU A 7 1.25 13.08 6.31
CA LEU A 7 1.40 11.67 5.92
C LEU A 7 2.19 10.92 7.00
N GLU A 8 1.66 9.79 7.45
CA GLU A 8 2.31 8.91 8.41
C GLU A 8 2.27 7.46 7.91
N VAL A 9 3.34 6.71 8.15
CA VAL A 9 3.46 5.29 7.85
C VAL A 9 3.59 4.52 9.16
N ARG A 10 2.90 3.38 9.28
CA ARG A 10 3.00 2.54 10.46
C ARG A 10 4.23 1.62 10.36
N SER A 11 5.15 1.72 11.30
CA SER A 11 6.34 0.86 11.39
C SER A 11 5.98 -0.57 11.78
N GLN A 12 6.94 -1.49 11.64
CA GLN A 12 6.78 -2.88 12.10
C GLN A 12 6.61 -2.98 13.62
N GLN A 13 7.11 -2.00 14.38
CA GLN A 13 6.92 -1.89 15.82
C GLN A 13 5.52 -1.36 16.18
N GLY A 14 4.70 -1.00 15.18
CA GLY A 14 3.34 -0.50 15.37
C GLY A 14 3.23 1.00 15.54
N GLU A 15 4.35 1.72 15.53
CA GLU A 15 4.46 3.17 15.71
C GLU A 15 4.10 3.94 14.44
N TRP A 16 3.52 5.13 14.59
CA TRP A 16 3.26 6.03 13.48
C TRP A 16 4.47 6.93 13.24
N VAL A 17 5.09 6.77 12.07
CA VAL A 17 6.26 7.54 11.66
C VAL A 17 5.84 8.61 10.66
N PRO A 18 6.03 9.91 10.98
CA PRO A 18 5.71 10.98 10.04
C PRO A 18 6.63 10.94 8.83
N PHE A 19 6.08 11.24 7.66
CA PHE A 19 6.81 11.29 6.40
C PHE A 19 6.51 12.59 5.66
N THR A 20 7.58 13.23 5.20
CA THR A 20 7.54 14.39 4.30
C THR A 20 8.60 14.19 3.24
N SER A 21 8.24 14.49 1.99
CA SER A 21 9.16 14.42 0.86
C SER A 21 9.59 15.79 0.39
N ASP A 22 10.73 15.86 -0.30
CA ASP A 22 11.19 17.08 -0.95
C ASP A 22 10.25 17.51 -2.08
N ALA A 23 10.38 18.75 -2.54
CA ALA A 23 9.70 19.20 -3.76
C ALA A 23 10.09 18.32 -4.96
N ASP A 24 9.18 18.18 -5.92
CA ASP A 24 9.37 17.41 -7.15
C ASP A 24 9.70 15.91 -6.97
N THR A 25 9.34 15.35 -5.81
CA THR A 25 9.43 13.91 -5.54
C THR A 25 8.07 13.23 -5.61
N ILE A 26 8.09 11.96 -5.99
CA ILE A 26 6.93 11.06 -5.89
C ILE A 26 7.15 10.06 -4.76
N VAL A 27 6.12 9.86 -3.95
CA VAL A 27 6.11 8.79 -2.95
C VAL A 27 5.43 7.58 -3.56
N VAL A 28 6.12 6.44 -3.49
CA VAL A 28 5.63 5.17 -4.00
C VAL A 28 5.52 4.20 -2.82
N ASN A 29 4.34 3.63 -2.64
CA ASN A 29 4.12 2.56 -1.66
C ASN A 29 3.73 1.26 -2.38
N ILE A 30 3.97 0.14 -1.69
CA ILE A 30 3.52 -1.17 -2.14
C ILE A 30 2.04 -1.34 -1.77
N GLY A 31 1.28 -1.95 -2.67
CA GLY A 31 -0.12 -2.33 -2.46
C GLY A 31 -0.29 -3.84 -2.25
N ASP A 32 -1.48 -4.23 -1.78
CA ASP A 32 -1.78 -5.60 -1.35
C ASP A 32 -1.56 -6.65 -2.46
N MET A 33 -1.82 -6.32 -3.73
CA MET A 33 -1.58 -7.22 -4.87
C MET A 33 -0.11 -7.59 -5.02
N LEU A 34 0.80 -6.60 -4.95
CA LEU A 34 2.24 -6.84 -5.07
C LEU A 34 2.80 -7.51 -3.81
N GLN A 35 2.25 -7.19 -2.64
CA GLN A 35 2.55 -7.91 -1.41
C GLN A 35 2.22 -9.40 -1.52
N ARG A 36 1.03 -9.74 -2.06
CA ARG A 36 0.62 -11.13 -2.29
C ARG A 36 1.52 -11.82 -3.30
N LEU A 37 1.75 -11.19 -4.45
CA LEU A 37 2.63 -11.68 -5.52
C LEU A 37 4.03 -12.03 -5.01
N THR A 38 4.56 -11.23 -4.09
CA THR A 38 5.92 -11.38 -3.56
C THR A 38 6.00 -12.17 -2.26
N ASN A 39 4.94 -12.87 -1.86
CA ASN A 39 4.90 -13.68 -0.64
C ASN A 39 5.32 -12.91 0.63
N LEU A 40 4.85 -11.66 0.77
CA LEU A 40 5.22 -10.73 1.85
C LEU A 40 6.69 -10.26 1.87
N VAL A 41 7.49 -10.52 0.82
CA VAL A 41 8.85 -9.93 0.72
C VAL A 41 8.79 -8.41 0.62
N TYR A 42 7.80 -7.88 -0.12
CA TYR A 42 7.50 -6.45 -0.15
C TYR A 42 6.17 -6.18 0.57
N PRO A 43 6.20 -5.71 1.83
CA PRO A 43 4.98 -5.49 2.59
C PRO A 43 4.20 -4.26 2.12
N SER A 44 2.88 -4.40 2.08
CA SER A 44 1.91 -3.32 1.94
C SER A 44 1.75 -2.63 3.30
N THR A 45 2.41 -1.49 3.46
CA THR A 45 2.47 -0.78 4.73
C THR A 45 1.23 0.09 4.95
N THR A 46 0.62 -0.05 6.13
CA THR A 46 -0.46 0.84 6.58
C THR A 46 0.05 2.29 6.65
N HIS A 47 -0.69 3.21 6.06
CA HIS A 47 -0.41 4.64 6.10
C HIS A 47 -1.69 5.43 6.35
N ARG A 48 -1.57 6.65 6.87
CA ARG A 48 -2.69 7.57 7.10
C ARG A 48 -2.27 9.00 6.82
N VAL A 49 -3.25 9.89 6.68
CA VAL A 49 -3.04 11.33 6.68
C VAL A 49 -3.72 11.93 7.91
N THR A 50 -2.95 12.59 8.76
CA THR A 50 -3.42 13.29 9.96
C THR A 50 -3.41 14.80 9.72
N ASN A 51 -4.21 15.54 10.49
CA ASN A 51 -4.15 17.01 10.46
C ASN A 51 -2.85 17.47 11.13
N PRO A 52 -2.02 18.28 10.46
CA PRO A 52 -0.81 18.82 11.08
C PRO A 52 -1.19 19.78 12.23
N PRO A 53 -0.32 19.98 13.22
CA PRO A 53 -0.60 20.87 14.34
C PRO A 53 -0.62 22.36 13.94
N GLY A 54 -1.30 23.17 14.76
CA GLY A 54 -1.26 24.63 14.67
C GLY A 54 -1.91 25.21 13.41
N GLU A 55 -1.35 26.31 12.91
CA GLU A 55 -1.90 27.04 11.75
C GLU A 55 -1.90 26.22 10.46
N GLN A 56 -1.02 25.24 10.34
CA GLN A 56 -0.94 24.37 9.16
C GLN A 56 -2.21 23.51 9.00
N ALA A 57 -2.93 23.21 10.09
CA ALA A 57 -4.21 22.50 10.06
C ALA A 57 -5.28 23.23 9.22
N ARG A 58 -5.13 24.56 9.09
CA ARG A 58 -6.10 25.42 8.40
C ARG A 58 -5.74 25.66 6.93
N LYS A 59 -4.61 25.15 6.46
CA LYS A 59 -4.18 25.30 5.07
C LYS A 59 -4.67 24.12 4.24
N PRO A 60 -5.16 24.36 3.00
CA PRO A 60 -5.56 23.28 2.13
C PRO A 60 -4.35 22.42 1.74
N ARG A 61 -4.55 21.10 1.73
CA ARG A 61 -3.56 20.12 1.27
C ARG A 61 -4.08 19.43 0.02
N TYR A 62 -3.34 19.57 -1.08
CA TYR A 62 -3.65 18.90 -2.35
C TYR A 62 -2.74 17.69 -2.56
N SER A 63 -3.33 16.58 -3.00
CA SER A 63 -2.62 15.35 -3.36
C SER A 63 -3.28 14.73 -4.59
N VAL A 64 -2.48 14.12 -5.45
CA VAL A 64 -2.93 13.44 -6.67
C VAL A 64 -2.41 12.00 -6.60
N PRO A 65 -3.14 11.07 -5.97
CA PRO A 65 -2.74 9.67 -5.94
C PRO A 65 -3.00 9.00 -7.28
N PHE A 66 -2.08 8.14 -7.70
CA PHE A 66 -2.25 7.25 -8.85
C PHE A 66 -2.16 5.80 -8.37
N PHE A 67 -3.23 5.02 -8.61
CA PHE A 67 -3.30 3.62 -8.19
C PHE A 67 -3.06 2.70 -9.38
N LEU A 68 -1.84 2.16 -9.46
CA LEU A 68 -1.45 1.19 -10.49
C LEU A 68 -1.92 -0.20 -10.10
N HIS A 69 -2.58 -0.89 -11.03
CA HIS A 69 -3.03 -2.28 -10.88
C HIS A 69 -2.50 -3.12 -12.05
N PRO A 70 -2.27 -4.44 -11.84
CA PRO A 70 -2.15 -5.38 -12.95
C PRO A 70 -3.39 -5.37 -13.83
N ASN A 71 -3.30 -5.95 -15.03
CA ASN A 71 -4.48 -6.17 -15.86
C ASN A 71 -5.52 -7.02 -15.09
N PRO A 72 -6.83 -6.79 -15.28
CA PRO A 72 -7.87 -7.48 -14.52
C PRO A 72 -7.80 -9.02 -14.52
N ASP A 73 -7.35 -9.59 -15.64
CA ASP A 73 -7.19 -11.02 -15.89
C ASP A 73 -5.84 -11.59 -15.44
N PHE A 74 -4.90 -10.74 -15.01
CA PHE A 74 -3.61 -11.18 -14.51
C PHE A 74 -3.79 -12.07 -13.29
N LEU A 75 -3.23 -13.28 -13.35
CA LEU A 75 -3.27 -14.24 -12.27
C LEU A 75 -2.15 -13.95 -11.25
N ILE A 76 -2.54 -13.53 -10.04
CA ILE A 76 -1.65 -13.31 -8.92
C ILE A 76 -1.37 -14.65 -8.25
N ASP A 77 -0.26 -15.27 -8.66
CA ASP A 77 0.33 -16.45 -8.04
C ASP A 77 1.68 -16.08 -7.40
N VAL A 78 2.09 -16.79 -6.36
CA VAL A 78 3.32 -16.49 -5.64
C VAL A 78 4.54 -16.64 -6.54
N LEU A 79 5.39 -15.62 -6.60
CA LEU A 79 6.64 -15.69 -7.36
C LEU A 79 7.55 -16.79 -6.79
N PRO A 80 8.00 -17.77 -7.60
CA PRO A 80 8.84 -18.87 -7.12
C PRO A 80 10.13 -18.40 -6.42
N SER A 81 10.70 -17.28 -6.85
CA SER A 81 11.89 -16.66 -6.24
C SER A 81 11.67 -16.10 -4.83
N THR A 82 10.43 -15.97 -4.38
CA THR A 82 10.06 -15.48 -3.04
C THR A 82 9.67 -16.60 -2.07
N ILE A 83 9.75 -17.86 -2.53
CA ILE A 83 9.49 -19.06 -1.73
C ILE A 83 10.83 -19.62 -1.24
N SER A 84 10.92 -19.88 0.07
CA SER A 84 12.06 -20.54 0.68
C SER A 84 11.63 -21.38 1.88
N ALA A 85 12.54 -22.16 2.47
CA ALA A 85 12.25 -22.90 3.70
C ALA A 85 11.80 -21.98 4.86
N GLY A 86 12.31 -20.74 4.93
CA GLY A 86 11.92 -19.74 5.93
C GLY A 86 10.72 -18.87 5.54
N ASN A 87 10.29 -18.90 4.27
CA ASN A 87 9.12 -18.20 3.77
C ASN A 87 8.37 -19.11 2.78
N PRO A 88 7.68 -20.16 3.25
CA PRO A 88 6.89 -21.03 2.39
C PRO A 88 5.77 -20.22 1.72
N SER A 89 5.16 -20.76 0.65
CA SER A 89 4.03 -20.09 0.00
C SER A 89 2.90 -19.86 1.01
N ARG A 90 2.51 -18.59 1.19
CA ARG A 90 1.43 -18.18 2.09
C ARG A 90 0.06 -18.19 1.42
N TYR A 91 0.05 -18.26 0.09
CA TYR A 91 -1.15 -18.15 -0.72
C TYR A 91 -1.22 -19.41 -1.60
N PRO A 92 -1.90 -20.48 -1.15
CA PRO A 92 -1.92 -21.75 -1.85
C PRO A 92 -2.71 -21.68 -3.16
N GLU A 93 -3.73 -20.82 -3.22
CA GLU A 93 -4.57 -20.64 -4.40
C GLU A 93 -4.26 -19.30 -5.07
N PRO A 94 -4.00 -19.29 -6.39
CA PRO A 94 -3.84 -18.06 -7.14
C PRO A 94 -5.19 -17.35 -7.30
N ILE A 95 -5.17 -16.05 -7.56
CA ILE A 95 -6.39 -15.24 -7.75
C ILE A 95 -6.17 -14.20 -8.85
N THR A 96 -7.19 -13.90 -9.65
CA THR A 96 -7.07 -12.82 -10.63
C THR A 96 -6.99 -11.46 -9.93
N ALA A 97 -6.32 -10.48 -10.54
CA ALA A 97 -6.25 -9.12 -10.01
C ALA A 97 -7.65 -8.51 -9.81
N GLN A 98 -8.58 -8.75 -10.74
CA GLN A 98 -9.98 -8.34 -10.59
C GLN A 98 -10.66 -9.03 -9.40
N GLY A 99 -10.51 -10.35 -9.27
CA GLY A 99 -11.11 -11.10 -8.16
C GLY A 99 -10.61 -10.61 -6.80
N TYR A 100 -9.31 -10.34 -6.70
CA TYR A 100 -8.71 -9.80 -5.49
C TYR A 100 -9.17 -8.36 -5.20
N LEU A 101 -9.25 -7.50 -6.21
CA LEU A 101 -9.79 -6.15 -6.04
C LEU A 101 -11.22 -6.18 -5.48
N GLU A 102 -12.08 -7.06 -6.01
CA GLU A 102 -13.45 -7.21 -5.54
C GLU A 102 -13.54 -7.73 -4.11
N GLU A 103 -12.67 -8.68 -3.73
CA GLU A 103 -12.54 -9.14 -2.34
C GLU A 103 -12.22 -7.97 -1.41
N ARG A 104 -11.19 -7.19 -1.73
CA ARG A 104 -10.78 -6.04 -0.92
C ARG A 104 -11.87 -4.98 -0.83
N LEU A 105 -12.56 -4.67 -1.93
CA LEU A 105 -13.67 -3.70 -1.94
C LEU A 105 -14.83 -4.11 -1.02
N ARG A 106 -15.17 -5.41 -0.97
CA ARG A 106 -16.18 -5.94 -0.03
C ARG A 106 -15.72 -5.83 1.41
N GLU A 107 -14.46 -6.20 1.70
CA GLU A 107 -13.92 -6.14 3.06
C GLU A 107 -13.90 -4.71 3.63
N ILE A 108 -13.63 -3.71 2.79
CA ILE A 108 -13.67 -2.29 3.17
C ILE A 108 -15.05 -1.65 3.01
N LYS A 109 -16.09 -2.44 2.69
CA LYS A 109 -17.50 -2.01 2.60
C LYS A 109 -17.75 -0.90 1.56
N LEU A 110 -16.98 -0.90 0.48
CA LEU A 110 -17.23 -0.04 -0.68
C LEU A 110 -18.06 -0.73 -1.77
N LYS A 111 -18.31 -2.03 -1.61
CA LYS A 111 -19.23 -2.85 -2.39
C LYS A 111 -19.96 -3.83 -1.48
#